data_AF-A0A1H0Z4Q6-F1
#
_entry.id   AF-A0A1H0Z4Q6-F1
#
_cell.length_a   1.000
_cell.length_b   1.000
_cell.length_c   1.000
_cell.angle_alpha   90.00
_cell.angle_beta   90.00
_cell.angle_gamma   90.00
#
_symmetry.space_group_name_H-M   'P 1'
#
loop_
_entity.id
_entity.type
_entity.pdbx_description
1 polymer ?
#
loop_
_entity_poly.entity_id
_entity_poly.type
_entity_poly.pdbx_seq_one_letter_code
_entity_poly.pdbx_strand_id
1 'polypeptide(L)'
;MRGSVRVVEFKRPDGGDVIGVLTILFIYAYHALVRGNPPTALETAFAVSILVLFTIGAFVEGFVRSWAYLFVGGGVIAAFSVVRYLRVDDAWAAVWVAVGLLAAGYGAFVARRDSDRETRG
;
A
#
# COMPACT_ATOMS: atom_id res chain seq x y z
N MET A 1 -23.82 -16.14 17.73
CA MET A 1 -22.66 -16.47 16.88
C MET A 1 -21.56 -15.46 17.19
N ARG A 2 -20.53 -15.86 17.95
CA ARG A 2 -19.38 -14.98 18.26
C ARG A 2 -18.57 -14.85 16.98
N GLY A 3 -18.48 -13.63 16.43
CA GLY A 3 -17.45 -13.33 15.43
C GLY A 3 -16.10 -13.72 16.02
N SER A 4 -15.36 -14.59 15.33
CA SER A 4 -13.98 -14.86 15.68
C SER A 4 -13.26 -13.52 15.64
N VAL A 5 -12.87 -13.01 16.81
CA VAL A 5 -11.94 -11.89 16.86
C VAL A 5 -10.67 -12.42 16.22
N ARG A 6 -10.41 -12.03 14.96
CA ARG A 6 -9.11 -12.27 14.33
C ARG A 6 -8.09 -11.56 15.21
N VAL A 7 -7.42 -12.34 16.06
CA VAL A 7 -6.35 -11.83 16.90
C VAL A 7 -5.26 -11.35 15.94
N VAL A 8 -5.00 -10.06 15.95
CA VAL A 8 -3.90 -9.48 15.17
C VAL A 8 -2.62 -9.95 15.83
N GLU A 9 -1.86 -10.79 15.12
CA GLU A 9 -0.58 -11.29 15.60
C GLU A 9 0.53 -10.32 15.18
N PHE A 10 1.22 -9.77 16.17
CA PHE A 10 2.30 -8.84 15.95
C PHE A 10 3.61 -9.62 15.76
N LYS A 11 4.36 -9.27 14.72
CA LYS A 11 5.73 -9.76 14.50
C LYS A 11 6.74 -8.67 14.84
N ARG A 12 7.96 -9.10 15.19
CA ARG A 12 9.12 -8.22 15.21
C ARG A 12 9.52 -7.91 13.76
N PRO A 13 9.69 -6.65 13.38
CA PRO A 13 10.17 -6.31 12.04
C PRO A 13 11.58 -6.84 11.83
N ASP A 14 11.84 -7.39 10.65
CA ASP A 14 13.19 -7.80 10.27
C ASP A 14 14.01 -6.61 9.74
N GLY A 15 15.29 -6.86 9.43
CA GLY A 15 16.17 -5.81 8.91
C GLY A 15 15.68 -5.21 7.58
N GLY A 16 15.04 -6.02 6.73
CA GLY A 16 14.50 -5.57 5.45
C GLY A 16 13.29 -4.64 5.63
N ASP A 17 12.39 -5.00 6.53
CA ASP A 17 11.23 -4.19 6.91
C ASP A 17 11.66 -2.78 7.37
N VAL A 18 12.68 -2.71 8.24
CA VAL A 18 13.23 -1.44 8.75
C VAL A 18 13.91 -0.64 7.63
N ILE A 19 14.69 -1.30 6.78
CA ILE A 19 15.37 -0.64 5.65
C ILE A 19 14.36 -0.03 4.67
N GLY A 20 13.23 -0.71 4.41
CA GLY A 20 12.18 -0.20 3.52
C GLY A 20 11.59 1.11 4.03
N VAL A 21 11.21 1.15 5.32
CA VAL A 21 10.71 2.36 5.98
C VAL A 21 11.73 3.49 5.93
N LEU A 22 13.00 3.21 6.27
CA LEU A 22 14.07 4.20 6.25
C LEU A 22 14.37 4.72 4.84
N THR A 23 14.26 3.87 3.82
CA THR A 23 14.49 4.24 2.43
C THR A 23 13.47 5.27 1.95
N ILE A 24 12.19 5.11 2.29
CA ILE A 24 11.14 6.08 1.95
C ILE A 24 11.45 7.44 2.59
N LEU A 25 11.81 7.45 3.87
CA LEU A 25 12.18 8.68 4.59
C LEU A 25 13.42 9.34 3.98
N PHE A 26 14.43 8.54 3.62
CA PHE A 26 15.66 9.02 3.01
C PHE A 26 15.40 9.65 1.63
N ILE A 27 14.61 9.00 0.77
CA ILE A 27 14.23 9.55 -0.54
C ILE A 27 13.54 10.91 -0.37
N TYR A 28 12.61 11.00 0.59
CA TYR A 28 11.88 12.23 0.88
C TYR A 28 12.82 13.34 1.35
N ALA A 29 13.71 13.04 2.31
CA ALA A 29 14.69 13.99 2.85
C ALA A 29 15.69 14.42 1.78
N TYR A 30 16.15 13.49 0.93
CA TYR A 30 17.08 13.78 -0.16
C TYR A 30 16.47 14.76 -1.18
N HIS A 31 15.22 14.56 -1.58
CA HIS A 31 14.54 15.48 -2.50
C HIS A 31 14.37 16.89 -1.91
N ALA A 32 13.94 16.98 -0.65
CA ALA A 32 13.70 18.26 0.01
C ALA A 32 15.00 19.02 0.34
N LEU A 33 15.98 18.32 0.94
CA LEU A 33 17.16 18.96 1.54
C LEU A 33 18.36 19.03 0.59
N VAL A 34 18.54 18.01 -0.25
CA VAL A 34 19.73 17.92 -1.11
C VAL A 34 19.45 18.45 -2.51
N ARG A 35 18.29 18.11 -3.09
CA ARG A 35 17.91 18.59 -4.43
C ARG A 35 17.18 19.93 -4.43
N GLY A 36 16.76 20.43 -3.27
CA GLY A 36 15.97 21.65 -3.16
C GLY A 36 14.64 21.60 -3.91
N ASN A 37 14.14 20.39 -4.21
CA ASN A 37 12.89 20.16 -4.90
C ASN A 37 11.99 19.31 -3.99
N PRO A 38 11.33 19.94 -3.00
CA PRO A 38 10.53 19.23 -2.02
C PRO A 38 9.35 18.53 -2.71
N PRO A 39 8.99 17.31 -2.26
CA PRO A 39 7.82 16.60 -2.78
C PRO A 39 6.56 17.45 -2.69
N THR A 40 5.72 17.36 -3.72
CA THR A 40 4.41 18.03 -3.74
C THR A 40 3.46 17.43 -2.70
N ALA A 41 2.42 18.15 -2.29
CA ALA A 41 1.44 17.65 -1.33
C ALA A 41 0.82 16.29 -1.73
N LEU A 42 0.63 16.06 -3.04
CA LEU A 42 0.14 14.78 -3.57
C LEU A 42 1.17 13.65 -3.37
N GLU A 43 2.44 13.92 -3.67
CA GLU A 43 3.54 12.96 -3.47
C GLU A 43 3.78 12.67 -1.99
N THR A 44 3.64 13.69 -1.13
CA THR A 44 3.67 13.52 0.33
C THR A 44 2.54 12.63 0.81
N ALA A 45 1.30 12.87 0.38
CA ALA A 45 0.16 12.04 0.77
C ALA A 45 0.34 10.58 0.34
N PHE A 46 0.84 10.36 -0.88
CA PHE A 46 1.17 9.02 -1.37
C PHE A 46 2.28 8.36 -0.54
N ALA A 47 3.39 9.06 -0.31
CA ALA A 47 4.50 8.54 0.48
C ALA A 47 4.08 8.18 1.91
N VAL A 48 3.27 9.02 2.57
CA VAL A 48 2.71 8.74 3.89
C VAL A 48 1.81 7.50 3.86
N SER A 49 0.96 7.36 2.84
CA SER A 49 0.08 6.18 2.71
C SER A 49 0.89 4.89 2.58
N ILE A 50 1.93 4.90 1.73
CA ILE A 50 2.83 3.76 1.58
C ILE A 50 3.61 3.50 2.86
N LEU A 51 4.08 4.54 3.55
CA LEU A 51 4.79 4.43 4.82
C LEU A 51 3.93 3.74 5.89
N VAL A 52 2.65 4.09 5.98
CA VAL A 52 1.69 3.44 6.89
C VAL A 52 1.51 1.98 6.51
N LEU A 53 1.27 1.68 5.23
CA LEU A 53 1.13 0.30 4.72
C LEU A 53 2.37 -0.56 5.04
N PHE A 54 3.57 -0.02 4.81
CA PHE A 54 4.84 -0.68 5.11
C PHE A 54 5.04 -0.88 6.60
N THR A 55 4.73 0.13 7.41
CA THR A 55 4.82 0.03 8.87
C THR A 55 3.90 -1.07 9.37
N ILE A 56 2.65 -1.13 8.93
CA ILE A 56 1.74 -2.23 9.32
C ILE A 56 2.30 -3.58 8.82
N GLY A 57 2.78 -3.66 7.58
CA GLY A 57 3.40 -4.88 7.04
C GLY A 57 4.64 -5.36 7.79
N ALA A 58 5.39 -4.44 8.37
CA ALA A 58 6.57 -4.71 9.19
C ALA A 58 6.21 -5.30 10.55
N PHE A 59 5.09 -4.86 11.14
CA PHE A 59 4.70 -5.24 12.51
C PHE A 59 3.57 -6.27 12.59
N VAL A 60 2.83 -6.53 11.51
CA VAL A 60 1.69 -7.46 11.53
C VAL A 60 2.01 -8.69 10.68
N GLU A 61 1.95 -9.85 11.31
CA GLU A 61 2.27 -11.11 10.65
C GLU A 61 1.26 -11.42 9.54
N GLY A 62 1.77 -11.86 8.39
CA GLY A 62 0.94 -12.18 7.22
C GLY A 62 0.27 -10.98 6.53
N PHE A 63 0.40 -9.76 7.05
CA PHE A 63 -0.32 -8.60 6.50
C PHE A 63 0.02 -8.32 5.04
N VAL A 64 1.30 -8.35 4.67
CA VAL A 64 1.75 -8.13 3.28
C VAL A 64 1.15 -9.17 2.31
N ARG A 65 0.85 -10.37 2.80
CA ARG A 65 0.21 -11.44 2.02
C ARG A 65 -1.32 -11.41 2.09
N SER A 66 -1.89 -10.52 2.90
CA SER A 66 -3.33 -10.42 3.09
C SER A 66 -4.02 -9.77 1.89
N TRP A 67 -5.28 -10.13 1.69
CA TRP A 67 -6.13 -9.47 0.69
C TRP A 67 -6.24 -7.95 0.95
N ALA A 68 -6.19 -7.53 2.22
CA ALA A 68 -6.33 -6.14 2.62
C ALA A 68 -5.13 -5.29 2.15
N TYR A 69 -3.91 -5.83 2.26
CA TYR A 69 -2.72 -5.17 1.74
C TYR A 69 -2.79 -4.96 0.23
N LEU A 70 -3.20 -5.99 -0.52
CA LEU A 70 -3.35 -5.90 -1.97
C LEU A 70 -4.47 -4.94 -2.37
N PHE A 71 -5.61 -5.00 -1.68
CA PHE A 71 -6.74 -4.11 -1.92
C PHE A 71 -6.39 -2.65 -1.67
N VAL A 72 -5.91 -2.34 -0.47
CA VAL A 72 -5.61 -0.95 -0.05
C VAL A 72 -4.39 -0.44 -0.79
N GLY A 73 -3.31 -1.22 -0.89
CA GLY A 73 -2.10 -0.83 -1.60
C GLY A 73 -2.36 -0.58 -3.09
N GLY A 74 -3.08 -1.49 -3.76
CA GLY A 74 -3.49 -1.32 -5.15
C GLY A 74 -4.39 -0.10 -5.35
N GLY A 75 -5.34 0.13 -4.44
CA GLY A 75 -6.24 1.28 -4.49
C GLY A 75 -5.50 2.62 -4.32
N VAL A 76 -4.55 2.69 -3.39
CA VAL A 76 -3.70 3.88 -3.19
C VAL A 76 -2.88 4.18 -4.44
N ILE A 77 -2.26 3.16 -5.05
CA ILE A 77 -1.52 3.30 -6.31
C ILE A 77 -2.45 3.81 -7.42
N ALA A 78 -3.59 3.16 -7.63
CA ALA A 78 -4.53 3.55 -8.66
C ALA A 78 -5.01 4.99 -8.49
N ALA A 79 -5.42 5.38 -7.28
CA ALA A 79 -5.90 6.73 -6.99
C ALA A 79 -4.82 7.79 -7.24
N PHE A 80 -3.60 7.57 -6.73
CA PHE A 80 -2.49 8.47 -6.96
C PHE A 80 -2.16 8.61 -8.45
N SER A 81 -2.11 7.49 -9.17
CA SER A 81 -1.80 7.47 -10.59
C SER A 81 -2.87 8.12 -11.45
N VAL A 82 -4.16 7.97 -11.12
CA VAL A 82 -5.24 8.70 -11.79
C VAL A 82 -5.06 10.21 -11.61
N VAL A 83 -4.84 10.66 -10.37
CA VAL A 83 -4.66 12.10 -10.09
C VAL A 83 -3.42 12.65 -10.80
N ARG A 84 -2.32 11.88 -10.82
CA ARG A 84 -1.08 12.25 -11.52
C ARG A 84 -1.29 12.35 -13.03
N TYR A 85 -1.94 11.36 -13.63
CA TYR A 85 -2.31 11.36 -15.05
C TYR A 85 -3.10 12.62 -15.41
N LEU A 86 -4.16 12.91 -14.64
CA LEU A 86 -5.02 14.06 -14.89
C LEU A 86 -4.33 15.42 -14.70
N ARG A 87 -3.27 15.49 -13.88
CA ARG A 87 -2.57 16.75 -13.59
C ARG A 87 -1.38 17.02 -14.52
N VAL A 88 -0.69 15.98 -14.95
CA VAL A 88 0.62 16.12 -15.63
C VAL A 88 0.62 15.46 -17.01
N ASP A 89 -0.49 14.81 -17.40
CA ASP A 89 -0.64 14.05 -18.66
C ASP A 89 0.47 13.01 -18.86
N ASP A 90 0.91 12.43 -17.75
CA ASP A 90 2.00 11.45 -17.72
C ASP A 90 1.47 10.07 -18.15
N ALA A 91 1.74 9.67 -19.40
CA ALA A 91 1.31 8.39 -19.95
C ALA A 91 1.75 7.18 -19.10
N TRP A 92 2.87 7.28 -18.36
CA TRP A 92 3.28 6.22 -17.44
C TRP A 92 2.33 6.07 -16.26
N ALA A 93 1.66 7.14 -15.85
CA ALA A 93 0.67 7.07 -14.79
C ALA A 93 -0.51 6.17 -15.19
N ALA A 94 -0.92 6.13 -16.47
CA ALA A 94 -1.98 5.23 -16.93
C ALA A 94 -1.63 3.74 -16.73
N VAL A 95 -0.36 3.36 -16.92
CA VAL A 95 0.09 1.99 -16.63
C VAL A 95 -0.05 1.67 -15.15
N TRP A 96 0.34 2.60 -14.28
CA TRP A 96 0.20 2.42 -12.84
C TRP A 96 -1.25 2.39 -12.36
N VAL A 97 -2.17 3.08 -13.05
CA VAL A 97 -3.62 2.90 -12.82
C VAL A 97 -4.01 1.46 -13.07
N ALA A 98 -3.63 0.87 -14.20
CA ALA A 98 -3.95 -0.52 -14.51
C ALA A 98 -3.35 -1.48 -13.48
N VAL A 99 -2.08 -1.30 -13.10
CA VAL A 99 -1.42 -2.11 -12.05
C VAL A 99 -2.17 -2.01 -10.72
N GLY A 100 -2.50 -0.78 -10.28
CA GLY A 100 -3.22 -0.55 -9.03
C GLY A 100 -4.61 -1.19 -9.02
N LEU A 101 -5.36 -1.06 -10.12
CA LEU A 101 -6.68 -1.68 -10.27
C LEU A 101 -6.61 -3.22 -10.29
N LEU A 102 -5.61 -3.80 -10.96
CA LEU A 102 -5.41 -5.24 -10.97
C LEU A 102 -5.08 -5.78 -9.57
N ALA A 103 -4.17 -5.11 -8.86
CA ALA A 103 -3.83 -5.47 -7.49
C ALA A 103 -5.05 -5.33 -6.55
N ALA A 104 -5.78 -4.22 -6.65
CA ALA A 104 -6.96 -3.99 -5.84
C ALA A 104 -8.09 -4.99 -6.14
N GLY A 105 -8.37 -5.21 -7.42
CA GLY A 105 -9.36 -6.18 -7.88
C GLY A 105 -9.02 -7.60 -7.46
N TYR A 106 -7.75 -7.99 -7.53
CA TYR A 106 -7.30 -9.29 -7.03
C TYR A 106 -7.46 -9.42 -5.51
N GLY A 107 -7.11 -8.38 -4.74
CA GLY A 107 -7.39 -8.33 -3.31
C GLY A 107 -8.89 -8.51 -3.00
N ALA A 108 -9.76 -7.80 -3.71
CA ALA A 108 -11.21 -7.95 -3.56
C ALA A 108 -11.72 -9.36 -3.94
N PHE A 109 -11.15 -9.96 -4.98
CA PHE A 109 -11.48 -11.32 -5.40
C PHE A 109 -11.10 -12.35 -4.31
N VAL A 110 -9.89 -12.25 -3.74
CA VAL A 110 -9.45 -13.12 -2.65
C VAL A 110 -10.35 -12.95 -1.42
N ALA A 111 -10.70 -11.72 -1.05
CA ALA A 111 -11.58 -11.43 0.08
C ALA A 111 -12.96 -12.09 -0.08
N ARG A 112 -13.56 -12.03 -1.29
CA ARG A 112 -14.84 -12.68 -1.57
C ARG A 112 -14.73 -14.20 -1.49
N ARG A 113 -13.68 -14.79 -2.08
CA ARG A 113 -13.46 -16.23 -2.07
C ARG A 113 -13.33 -16.79 -0.65
N ASP A 114 -12.67 -16.06 0.24
CA ASP A 114 -12.52 -16.49 1.63
C ASP A 114 -13.84 -16.39 2.40
N SER A 115 -14.64 -15.34 2.16
CA SER A 115 -16.00 -15.23 2.73
C SER A 115 -16.93 -16.37 2.29
N ASP A 116 -16.83 -16.80 1.04
CA ASP A 116 -17.64 -17.92 0.51
C ASP A 116 -17.25 -19.28 1.11
N ARG A 117 -16.01 -19.43 1.58
CA ARG A 117 -15.54 -20.64 2.27
C ARG A 117 -16.07 -20.72 3.70
N GLU A 118 -16.05 -19.59 4.41
CA GLU A 118 -16.54 -19.51 5.80
C GLU A 118 -18.06 -19.76 5.91
N THR A 119 -18.83 -19.51 4.84
CA THR A 119 -20.28 -19.74 4.82
C THR A 119 -20.68 -21.18 4.45
N ARG A 120 -19.75 -21.99 3.92
CA ARG A 120 -20.00 -23.36 3.45
C ARG A 120 -19.46 -24.46 4.36
N GLY A 121 -18.63 -24.12 5.35
CA GLY A 121 -18.08 -25.04 6.35
C GLY A 121 -18.81 -24.93 7.67
#